data_AF-A0A086KNX2-F1
#
_entry.id   AF-A0A086KNX2-F1
#
_cell.length_a   1.000
_cell.length_b   1.000
_cell.length_c   1.000
_cell.angle_alpha   90.00
_cell.angle_beta   90.00
_cell.angle_gamma   90.00
#
_symmetry.space_group_name_H-M   'P 1'
#
loop_
_entity.id
_entity.type
_entity.pdbx_description
1 polymer ?
#
loop_
_entity_poly.entity_id
_entity_poly.type
_entity_poly.pdbx_seq_one_letter_code
_entity_poly.pdbx_strand_id
1 'polypeptide(L)'
;MPARHSKNATSAAFYSYHERKKLKDVGTQRERLDTDALRRFEACWLCNRTALAPVCTPQGLVYCKQCLFFNFEDQKKRMAKELKEWEAQQIAKKEADAVKKMEEASAEKNKFLEEENKVASYYAKQRKPTVAELELAPKKNPHLLIGEGGKAAAREKSFWVREAQEENSLVKNFSETVTLYDVRAGRIDGKPPVRLHACTS
;
A
#
# COMPACT_ATOMS: atom_id res chain seq x y z
N MET A 1 -28.32 35.85 -33.50
CA MET A 1 -29.29 35.08 -32.68
C MET A 1 -28.55 33.85 -32.14
N PRO A 2 -28.42 33.66 -30.81
CA PRO A 2 -27.80 32.43 -30.31
C PRO A 2 -28.67 31.23 -30.70
N ALA A 3 -28.06 30.26 -31.38
CA ALA A 3 -28.72 29.08 -31.92
C ALA A 3 -29.43 28.32 -30.80
N ARG A 4 -30.72 28.05 -31.01
CA ARG A 4 -31.57 27.31 -30.09
C ARG A 4 -31.13 25.85 -30.10
N HIS A 5 -30.17 25.48 -29.25
CA HIS A 5 -29.81 24.07 -29.06
C HIS A 5 -31.06 23.32 -28.62
N SER A 6 -31.45 22.27 -29.35
CA SER A 6 -32.56 21.41 -28.94
C SER A 6 -32.22 20.85 -27.57
N LYS A 7 -33.06 21.12 -26.58
CA LYS A 7 -32.91 20.55 -25.23
C LYS A 7 -33.21 19.06 -25.31
N ASN A 8 -32.20 18.26 -25.66
CA ASN A 8 -32.31 16.81 -25.67
C ASN A 8 -32.32 16.32 -24.21
N ALA A 9 -33.08 15.27 -23.91
CA ALA A 9 -33.36 14.78 -22.55
C ALA A 9 -32.13 14.21 -21.78
N THR A 10 -30.93 14.42 -22.26
CA THR A 10 -29.66 13.94 -21.68
C THR A 10 -28.51 14.93 -21.87
N SER A 11 -28.77 16.15 -22.39
CA SER A 11 -27.73 17.15 -22.62
C SER A 11 -27.35 17.94 -21.36
N ALA A 12 -28.09 17.79 -20.26
CA ALA A 12 -27.79 18.41 -18.98
C ALA A 12 -26.93 17.47 -18.11
N ALA A 13 -25.99 18.04 -17.34
CA ALA A 13 -25.15 17.27 -16.40
C ALA A 13 -25.94 16.68 -15.21
N PHE A 14 -27.21 17.06 -15.06
CA PHE A 14 -28.12 16.50 -14.07
C PHE A 14 -29.37 15.99 -14.77
N TYR A 15 -29.87 14.83 -14.32
CA TYR A 15 -31.14 14.34 -14.80
C TYR A 15 -32.29 15.22 -14.29
N SER A 16 -33.26 15.52 -15.13
CA SER A 16 -34.52 16.12 -14.70
C SER A 16 -35.36 15.10 -13.93
N TYR A 17 -36.39 15.57 -13.22
CA TYR A 17 -37.33 14.68 -12.52
C TYR A 17 -37.98 13.66 -13.47
N HIS A 18 -38.37 14.09 -14.67
CA HIS A 18 -39.00 13.23 -15.67
C HIS A 18 -38.04 12.20 -16.26
N GLU A 19 -36.76 12.54 -16.40
CA GLU A 19 -35.72 11.59 -16.82
C GLU A 19 -35.48 10.55 -15.74
N ARG A 20 -35.31 10.96 -14.47
CA ARG A 20 -35.19 10.02 -13.34
C ARG A 20 -36.37 9.07 -13.23
N LYS A 21 -37.59 9.56 -13.45
CA LYS A 21 -38.81 8.72 -13.42
C LYS A 21 -38.87 7.71 -14.58
N LYS A 22 -38.21 7.99 -15.71
CA LYS A 22 -38.12 7.05 -16.86
C LYS A 22 -37.06 5.97 -16.64
N LEU A 23 -36.07 6.23 -15.79
CA LEU A 23 -35.03 5.26 -15.45
C LEU A 23 -35.57 4.28 -14.40
N LYS A 24 -36.12 3.15 -14.87
CA LYS A 24 -36.74 2.12 -14.02
C LYS A 24 -35.77 1.29 -13.19
N ASP A 25 -34.46 1.43 -13.38
CA ASP A 25 -33.48 0.55 -12.74
C ASP A 25 -32.46 1.30 -11.86
N VAL A 26 -32.64 2.61 -11.66
CA VAL A 26 -31.68 3.42 -10.90
C VAL A 26 -32.35 4.28 -9.83
N GLY A 27 -31.71 4.38 -8.67
CA GLY A 27 -32.15 5.22 -7.56
C GLY A 27 -33.27 4.63 -6.72
N THR A 28 -33.77 5.44 -5.77
CA THR A 28 -34.88 5.06 -4.89
C THR A 28 -36.21 5.31 -5.60
N GLN A 29 -36.96 4.24 -5.87
CA GLN A 29 -38.28 4.30 -6.47
C GLN A 29 -39.36 4.19 -5.40
N ARG A 30 -40.39 5.02 -5.53
CA ARG A 30 -41.56 4.99 -4.65
C ARG A 30 -42.77 4.62 -5.50
N GLU A 31 -43.23 3.40 -5.34
CA GLU A 31 -44.41 2.87 -5.99
C GLU A 31 -45.26 2.10 -4.96
N ARG A 32 -46.58 2.05 -5.18
CA ARG A 32 -47.46 1.22 -4.38
C ARG A 32 -47.29 -0.22 -4.86
N LEU A 33 -46.80 -1.08 -3.98
CA LEU A 33 -46.66 -2.50 -4.26
C LEU A 33 -47.97 -3.23 -3.97
N ASP A 34 -48.30 -4.19 -4.83
CA ASP A 34 -49.45 -5.08 -4.64
C ASP A 34 -49.16 -6.16 -3.59
N THR A 35 -50.20 -6.88 -3.16
CA THR A 35 -50.07 -7.99 -2.19
C THR A 35 -49.13 -9.09 -2.66
N ASP A 36 -49.03 -9.29 -3.97
CA ASP A 36 -48.15 -10.31 -4.57
C ASP A 36 -46.67 -9.96 -4.47
N ALA A 37 -46.33 -8.70 -4.18
CA ALA A 37 -44.96 -8.29 -3.87
C ALA A 37 -44.54 -8.70 -2.45
N LEU A 38 -45.51 -9.04 -1.59
CA LEU A 38 -45.26 -9.52 -0.24
C LEU A 38 -45.20 -11.05 -0.22
N ARG A 39 -44.24 -11.59 0.53
CA ARG A 39 -44.15 -13.04 0.74
C ARG A 39 -45.37 -13.52 1.53
N ARG A 40 -46.04 -14.56 1.02
CA ARG A 40 -47.12 -15.24 1.73
C ARG A 40 -46.61 -15.88 3.02
N PHE A 41 -47.43 -15.86 4.08
CA PHE A 41 -47.05 -16.41 5.39
C PHE A 41 -46.75 -17.93 5.34
N GLU A 42 -47.47 -18.66 4.48
CA GLU A 42 -47.34 -20.11 4.24
C GLU A 42 -46.17 -20.51 3.33
N ALA A 43 -45.47 -19.52 2.75
CA ALA A 43 -44.35 -19.79 1.85
C ALA A 43 -43.10 -20.21 2.63
N CYS A 44 -42.39 -21.19 2.10
CA CYS A 44 -41.10 -21.61 2.65
C CYS A 44 -40.07 -20.49 2.51
N TRP A 45 -39.34 -20.20 3.57
CA TRP A 45 -38.28 -19.18 3.59
C TRP A 45 -37.06 -19.50 2.71
N LEU A 46 -36.91 -20.74 2.24
CA LEU A 46 -35.80 -21.15 1.38
C LEU A 46 -36.17 -21.18 -0.11
N CYS A 47 -37.34 -21.71 -0.46
CA CYS A 47 -37.75 -21.85 -1.87
C CYS A 47 -38.84 -20.86 -2.31
N ASN A 48 -39.39 -20.05 -1.41
CA ASN A 48 -40.44 -19.06 -1.63
C ASN A 48 -41.74 -19.58 -2.30
N ARG A 49 -41.89 -20.90 -2.37
CA ARG A 49 -43.13 -21.59 -2.77
C ARG A 49 -43.93 -21.96 -1.53
N THR A 50 -45.21 -22.27 -1.69
CA THR A 50 -46.04 -22.84 -0.62
C THR A 50 -45.34 -24.05 0.00
N ALA A 51 -45.25 -24.09 1.33
CA ALA A 51 -44.45 -25.09 2.03
C ALA A 51 -45.04 -26.50 1.89
N LEU A 52 -44.21 -27.45 1.46
CA LEU A 52 -44.55 -28.88 1.42
C LEU A 52 -44.05 -29.54 2.70
N ALA A 53 -44.96 -30.21 3.43
CA ALA A 53 -44.69 -30.76 4.76
C ALA A 53 -44.02 -29.71 5.67
N PRO A 54 -44.75 -28.65 6.06
CA PRO A 54 -44.18 -27.50 6.75
C PRO A 54 -43.60 -27.88 8.10
N VAL A 55 -42.39 -27.37 8.37
CA VAL A 55 -41.75 -27.43 9.68
C VAL A 55 -41.51 -26.00 10.14
N CYS A 56 -41.82 -25.73 11.40
CA CYS A 56 -41.69 -24.41 12.00
C CYS A 56 -40.53 -24.38 12.99
N THR A 57 -39.77 -23.29 12.99
CA THR A 57 -38.83 -22.99 14.06
C THR A 57 -39.56 -22.35 15.24
N PRO A 58 -38.97 -22.32 16.45
CA PRO A 58 -39.56 -21.62 17.61
C PRO A 58 -39.82 -20.13 17.36
N GLN A 59 -39.14 -19.53 16.38
CA GLN A 59 -39.30 -18.14 15.97
C GLN A 59 -40.52 -17.91 15.05
N GLY A 60 -41.22 -18.97 14.63
CA GLY A 60 -42.39 -18.88 13.74
C GLY A 60 -42.03 -18.83 12.24
N LEU A 61 -40.83 -19.25 11.85
CA LEU A 61 -40.43 -19.32 10.44
C LEU A 61 -40.81 -20.68 9.85
N VAL A 62 -41.44 -20.68 8.68
CA VAL A 62 -41.95 -21.89 7.99
C VAL A 62 -40.98 -22.37 6.91
N TYR A 63 -40.69 -23.67 6.89
CA TYR A 63 -39.81 -24.29 5.90
C TYR A 63 -40.43 -25.56 5.32
N CYS A 64 -40.10 -25.91 4.07
CA CYS A 64 -40.26 -27.27 3.60
C CYS A 64 -39.25 -28.17 4.33
N LYS A 65 -39.69 -29.33 4.82
CA LYS A 65 -38.82 -30.30 5.49
C LYS A 65 -37.55 -30.61 4.69
N GLN A 66 -37.69 -30.86 3.39
CA GLN A 66 -36.57 -31.17 2.50
C GLN A 66 -35.61 -29.99 2.31
N CYS A 67 -36.13 -28.78 2.06
CA CYS A 67 -35.30 -27.60 1.88
C CYS A 67 -34.46 -27.30 3.13
N LEU A 68 -35.03 -27.49 4.31
CA LEU A 68 -34.33 -27.26 5.57
C LEU A 68 -33.14 -28.22 5.73
N PHE A 69 -33.32 -29.51 5.43
CA PHE A 69 -32.23 -30.49 5.53
C PHE A 69 -31.11 -30.24 4.52
N PHE A 70 -31.45 -29.91 3.27
CA PHE A 70 -30.43 -29.55 2.29
C PHE A 70 -29.65 -28.30 2.69
N ASN A 71 -30.32 -27.31 3.27
CA ASN A 71 -29.65 -26.13 3.78
C ASN A 71 -28.66 -26.48 4.90
N PHE A 72 -29.03 -27.36 5.83
CA PHE A 72 -28.09 -27.82 6.87
C PHE A 72 -26.92 -28.62 6.32
N GLU A 73 -27.15 -29.45 5.31
CA GLU A 73 -26.06 -30.18 4.65
C GLU A 73 -25.07 -29.23 3.98
N ASP A 74 -25.57 -28.22 3.26
CA ASP A 74 -24.75 -27.20 2.61
C ASP A 74 -23.98 -26.35 3.63
N GLN A 75 -24.62 -25.95 4.74
CA GLN A 75 -23.96 -25.23 5.83
C GLN A 75 -22.80 -26.05 6.40
N LYS A 76 -23.02 -27.34 6.70
CA LYS A 76 -21.95 -28.23 7.19
C LYS A 76 -20.78 -28.32 6.21
N LYS A 77 -21.07 -28.47 4.91
CA LYS A 77 -20.04 -28.52 3.86
C LYS A 77 -19.27 -27.20 3.76
N ARG A 78 -19.94 -26.05 3.84
CA ARG A 78 -19.31 -24.72 3.83
C ARG A 78 -18.41 -24.53 5.04
N MET A 79 -18.92 -24.78 6.25
CA MET A 79 -18.14 -24.69 7.49
C MET A 79 -16.91 -25.60 7.46
N ALA A 80 -17.03 -26.81 6.94
CA ALA A 80 -15.90 -27.73 6.82
C ALA A 80 -14.83 -27.24 5.82
N LYS A 81 -15.21 -26.53 4.76
CA LYS A 81 -14.26 -25.90 3.82
C LYS A 81 -13.58 -24.69 4.45
N GLU A 82 -14.38 -23.80 5.05
CA GLU A 82 -13.89 -22.60 5.74
C GLU A 82 -12.91 -22.94 6.87
N LEU A 83 -13.19 -24.01 7.63
CA LEU A 83 -12.28 -24.47 8.68
C LEU A 83 -10.94 -24.94 8.11
N LYS A 84 -10.95 -25.74 7.04
CA LYS A 84 -9.73 -26.21 6.37
C LYS A 84 -8.91 -25.06 5.77
N GLU A 85 -9.58 -24.10 5.14
CA GLU A 85 -8.94 -22.91 4.58
C GLU A 85 -8.32 -22.06 5.69
N TRP A 86 -9.04 -21.88 6.81
CA TRP A 86 -8.53 -21.17 7.97
C TRP A 86 -7.32 -21.89 8.58
N GLU A 87 -7.38 -23.21 8.78
CA GLU A 87 -6.27 -24.01 9.28
C GLU A 87 -5.03 -23.90 8.39
N ALA A 88 -5.20 -24.03 7.06
CA ALA A 88 -4.13 -23.86 6.09
C ALA A 88 -3.52 -22.46 6.15
N GLN A 89 -4.35 -21.41 6.27
CA GLN A 89 -3.87 -20.04 6.46
C GLN A 89 -3.10 -19.85 7.77
N GLN A 90 -3.53 -20.48 8.87
CA GLN A 90 -2.81 -20.41 10.14
C GLN A 90 -1.45 -21.10 10.08
N ILE A 91 -1.37 -22.25 9.40
CA ILE A 91 -0.09 -22.96 9.20
C ILE A 91 0.85 -22.12 8.35
N ALA A 92 0.38 -21.62 7.20
CA ALA A 92 1.19 -20.77 6.31
C ALA A 92 1.68 -19.49 7.00
N LYS A 93 0.85 -18.87 7.85
CA LYS A 93 1.26 -17.71 8.67
C LYS A 93 2.36 -18.09 9.66
N LYS A 94 2.21 -19.20 10.39
CA LYS A 94 3.22 -19.68 11.35
C LYS A 94 4.54 -20.01 10.66
N GLU A 95 4.50 -20.65 9.49
CA GLU A 95 5.69 -20.95 8.69
C GLU A 95 6.37 -19.68 8.18
N ALA A 96 5.60 -18.74 7.63
CA ALA A 96 6.14 -17.45 7.20
C ALA A 96 6.76 -16.65 8.35
N ASP A 97 6.13 -16.65 9.52
CA ASP A 97 6.65 -15.99 10.71
C ASP A 97 7.91 -16.70 11.25
N ALA A 98 7.97 -18.03 11.16
CA ALA A 98 9.16 -18.80 11.53
C ALA A 98 10.32 -18.53 10.57
N VAL A 99 10.06 -18.47 9.26
CA VAL A 99 11.06 -18.12 8.24
C VAL A 99 11.56 -16.69 8.46
N LYS A 100 10.68 -15.72 8.66
CA LYS A 100 11.07 -14.33 8.97
C LYS A 100 11.95 -14.24 10.23
N LYS A 101 11.59 -14.94 11.30
CA LYS A 101 12.41 -14.99 12.53
C LYS A 101 13.78 -15.61 12.29
N MET A 102 13.86 -16.67 11.48
CA MET A 102 15.13 -17.30 11.11
C MET A 102 15.98 -16.36 10.24
N GLU A 103 15.37 -15.67 9.27
CA GLU A 103 16.03 -14.68 8.43
C GLU A 103 16.56 -13.50 9.25
N GLU A 104 15.74 -12.94 10.14
CA GLU A 104 16.13 -11.87 11.08
C GLU A 104 17.32 -12.31 11.95
N ALA A 105 17.25 -13.50 12.57
CA ALA A 105 18.34 -14.03 13.37
C ALA A 105 19.62 -14.29 12.55
N SER A 106 19.49 -14.74 11.30
CA SER A 106 20.64 -14.93 10.40
C SER A 106 21.25 -13.60 9.97
N ALA A 107 20.42 -12.59 9.70
CA ALA A 107 20.86 -11.26 9.32
C ALA A 107 21.57 -10.56 10.48
N GLU A 108 21.08 -10.73 11.71
CA GLU A 108 21.76 -10.25 12.93
C GLU A 108 23.14 -10.89 13.10
N LYS A 109 23.24 -12.22 12.96
CA LYS A 109 24.53 -12.93 13.02
C LYS A 109 25.49 -12.47 11.91
N ASN A 110 25.01 -12.31 10.69
CA ASN A 110 25.85 -11.86 9.57
C ASN A 110 26.34 -10.43 9.77
N LYS A 111 25.48 -9.52 10.27
CA LYS A 111 25.88 -8.15 10.63
C LYS A 111 26.99 -8.16 11.69
N PHE A 112 26.85 -8.99 12.73
CA PHE A 112 27.87 -9.12 13.76
C PHE A 112 29.20 -9.63 13.18
N LEU A 113 29.19 -10.67 12.35
CA LEU A 113 30.40 -11.20 11.70
C LEU A 113 31.06 -10.17 10.77
N GLU A 114 30.28 -9.35 10.06
CA GLU A 114 30.82 -8.26 9.25
C GLU A 114 31.51 -7.19 10.10
N GLU A 115 30.94 -6.86 11.26
CA GLU A 115 31.55 -5.93 12.21
C GLU A 115 32.86 -6.49 12.78
N GLU A 116 32.89 -7.76 13.19
CA GLU A 116 34.13 -8.42 13.63
C GLU A 116 35.20 -8.44 12.52
N ASN A 117 34.81 -8.76 11.28
CA ASN A 117 35.73 -8.76 10.14
C ASN A 117 36.28 -7.36 9.85
N LYS A 118 35.46 -6.30 9.98
CA LYS A 118 35.93 -4.91 9.85
C LYS A 118 36.97 -4.59 10.91
N VAL A 119 36.72 -4.96 12.17
CA VAL A 119 37.68 -4.79 13.29
C VAL A 119 38.97 -5.56 13.03
N ALA A 120 38.89 -6.84 12.65
CA ALA A 120 40.05 -7.66 12.32
C ALA A 120 40.87 -7.07 11.16
N SER A 121 40.20 -6.57 10.11
CA SER A 121 40.86 -5.93 8.97
C SER A 121 41.56 -4.62 9.34
N TYR A 122 41.00 -3.85 10.28
CA TYR A 122 41.63 -2.65 10.81
C TYR A 122 42.94 -3.00 11.52
N TYR A 123 42.91 -3.98 12.43
CA TYR A 123 44.12 -4.42 13.12
C TYR A 123 45.13 -5.09 12.19
N ALA A 124 44.69 -5.83 11.16
CA ALA A 124 45.57 -6.43 10.15
C ALA A 124 46.31 -5.36 9.32
N LYS A 125 45.65 -4.25 8.96
CA LYS A 125 46.30 -3.11 8.28
C LYS A 125 47.31 -2.38 9.16
N GLN A 126 47.14 -2.41 10.48
CA GLN A 126 48.08 -1.83 11.44
C GLN A 126 49.24 -2.78 11.79
N ARG A 127 49.23 -4.04 11.31
CA ARG A 127 50.36 -4.96 11.51
C ARG A 127 51.55 -4.49 10.69
N LYS A 128 52.70 -4.37 11.35
CA LYS A 128 53.98 -4.20 10.66
C LYS A 128 54.29 -5.50 9.92
N PRO A 129 54.71 -5.43 8.64
CA PRO A 129 55.03 -6.62 7.86
C PRO A 129 56.15 -7.41 8.55
N THR A 130 56.06 -8.74 8.45
CA THR A 130 57.10 -9.61 9.00
C THR A 130 58.37 -9.50 8.15
N VAL A 131 59.53 -9.80 8.75
CA VAL A 131 60.84 -9.62 8.10
C VAL A 131 60.92 -10.38 6.77
N ALA A 132 60.27 -11.54 6.67
CA ALA A 132 60.20 -12.35 5.45
C ALA A 132 59.34 -11.74 4.32
N GLU A 133 58.28 -10.98 4.64
CA GLU A 133 57.42 -10.33 3.63
C GLU A 133 58.05 -9.05 3.06
N LEU A 134 58.88 -8.36 3.86
CA LEU A 134 59.66 -7.19 3.41
C LEU A 134 60.75 -7.57 2.41
N GLU A 135 61.26 -8.80 2.44
CA GLU A 135 62.30 -9.30 1.53
C GLU A 135 61.74 -9.68 0.14
N LEU A 136 60.45 -10.01 0.03
CA LEU A 136 59.79 -10.35 -1.25
C LEU A 136 59.11 -9.15 -1.94
N ALA A 137 58.97 -8.01 -1.28
CA ALA A 137 58.27 -6.85 -1.85
C ALA A 137 59.12 -6.12 -2.91
N PRO A 138 58.56 -5.71 -4.06
CA PRO A 138 59.29 -4.98 -5.08
C PRO A 138 59.68 -3.59 -4.56
N LYS A 139 60.99 -3.34 -4.44
CA LYS A 139 61.56 -2.04 -4.01
C LYS A 139 61.22 -0.96 -5.05
N LYS A 140 60.21 -0.12 -4.76
CA LYS A 140 59.95 1.09 -5.57
C LYS A 140 60.89 2.22 -5.15
N ASN A 141 61.62 2.76 -6.14
CA ASN A 141 62.55 3.87 -5.95
C ASN A 141 61.80 5.20 -5.74
N PRO A 142 62.12 5.99 -4.70
CA PRO A 142 61.34 7.17 -4.31
C PRO A 142 61.56 8.43 -5.18
N HIS A 143 62.11 8.32 -6.39
CA HIS A 143 62.54 9.50 -7.18
C HIS A 143 61.63 9.87 -8.37
N LEU A 144 60.43 9.30 -8.54
CA LEU A 144 59.54 9.66 -9.65
C LEU A 144 58.13 9.97 -9.16
N LEU A 145 57.95 11.19 -8.66
CA LEU A 145 56.63 11.83 -8.51
C LEU A 145 56.66 13.19 -9.22
N ILE A 146 56.76 13.16 -10.55
CA ILE A 146 56.35 14.27 -11.40
C ILE A 146 55.49 13.61 -12.49
N GLY A 147 54.16 13.76 -12.38
CA GLY A 147 53.26 13.40 -13.47
C GLY A 147 53.56 14.24 -14.71
N GLU A 148 53.13 13.76 -15.88
CA GLU A 148 53.53 14.18 -17.24
C GLU A 148 53.32 15.67 -17.62
N GLY A 149 53.01 16.56 -16.67
CA GLY A 149 52.82 18.00 -16.89
C GLY A 149 53.94 18.92 -16.39
N GLY A 150 55.04 18.37 -15.85
CA GLY A 150 56.16 19.18 -15.35
C GLY A 150 55.81 20.15 -14.20
N LYS A 151 56.79 20.96 -13.77
CA LYS A 151 56.66 21.85 -12.61
C LYS A 151 55.67 23.00 -12.81
N ALA A 152 55.38 23.38 -14.06
CA ALA A 152 54.46 24.47 -14.38
C ALA A 152 52.99 24.10 -14.13
N ALA A 153 52.56 22.92 -14.60
CA ALA A 153 51.17 22.45 -14.41
C ALA A 153 50.83 22.14 -12.94
N ALA A 154 51.84 21.73 -12.14
CA ALA A 154 51.69 21.58 -10.70
C ALA A 154 51.51 22.92 -9.98
N ARG A 155 52.13 23.99 -10.50
CA ARG A 155 52.07 25.34 -9.92
C ARG A 155 50.76 26.06 -10.24
N GLU A 156 50.18 25.83 -11.41
CA GLU A 156 48.83 26.30 -11.78
C GLU A 156 47.72 25.65 -10.93
N LYS A 157 47.86 24.36 -10.60
CA LYS A 157 46.90 23.63 -9.75
C LYS A 157 47.20 23.77 -8.25
N SER A 158 48.19 24.58 -7.90
CA SER A 158 48.53 24.83 -6.51
C SER A 158 47.56 25.85 -5.92
N PHE A 159 47.00 25.49 -4.78
CA PHE A 159 46.01 26.23 -3.97
C PHE A 159 46.33 27.72 -3.67
N TRP A 160 47.56 28.18 -3.92
CA TRP A 160 48.04 29.52 -3.56
C TRP A 160 48.12 30.53 -4.72
N VAL A 161 47.66 30.17 -5.92
CA VAL A 161 47.58 31.10 -7.06
C VAL A 161 46.19 31.76 -7.05
N ARG A 162 46.14 33.10 -6.97
CA ARG A 162 44.88 33.86 -7.10
C ARG A 162 44.48 33.94 -8.58
N GLU A 163 43.35 33.34 -8.93
CA GLU A 163 42.77 33.40 -10.27
C GLU A 163 42.33 34.83 -10.61
N ALA A 164 42.74 35.32 -11.78
CA ALA A 164 42.19 36.54 -12.38
C ALA A 164 40.91 36.17 -13.13
N GLN A 165 39.80 36.83 -12.82
CA GLN A 165 38.54 36.63 -13.52
C GLN A 165 38.61 37.24 -14.92
N GLU A 166 38.25 36.46 -15.93
CA GLU A 166 37.81 36.99 -17.22
C GLU A 166 36.30 36.86 -17.33
N GLU A 167 35.67 38.00 -17.56
CA GLU A 167 34.25 38.17 -17.79
C GLU A 167 33.87 37.58 -19.15
N ASN A 168 32.88 36.70 -19.20
CA ASN A 168 32.09 36.61 -20.42
C ASN A 168 30.63 36.25 -20.17
N SER A 169 29.80 37.04 -20.84
CA SER A 169 28.38 37.28 -20.65
C SER A 169 27.49 36.18 -21.23
N LEU A 170 26.48 35.77 -20.46
CA LEU A 170 25.17 35.48 -21.07
C LEU A 170 24.04 35.65 -20.03
N VAL A 171 23.40 36.81 -20.14
CA VAL A 171 22.19 37.19 -19.42
C VAL A 171 20.99 36.47 -20.04
N LYS A 172 20.22 35.73 -19.24
CA LYS A 172 18.76 35.74 -19.33
C LYS A 172 18.15 35.81 -17.93
N ASN A 173 17.69 37.02 -17.65
CA ASN A 173 16.89 37.42 -16.51
C ASN A 173 15.59 36.61 -16.43
N PHE A 174 15.15 36.28 -15.22
CA PHE A 174 13.74 36.44 -14.90
C PHE A 174 13.60 36.93 -13.45
N SER A 175 13.17 38.17 -13.38
CA SER A 175 12.97 39.02 -12.22
C SER A 175 11.73 38.64 -11.41
N GLU A 176 11.88 38.79 -10.10
CA GLU A 176 10.92 39.37 -9.15
C GLU A 176 9.46 38.84 -9.11
N THR A 177 9.01 38.42 -7.93
CA THR A 177 8.31 39.34 -7.01
C THR A 177 7.87 38.64 -5.72
N VAL A 178 7.95 39.41 -4.64
CA VAL A 178 7.55 39.16 -3.26
C VAL A 178 6.04 39.37 -3.08
N THR A 179 5.38 38.64 -2.17
CA THR A 179 4.30 39.10 -1.24
C THR A 179 3.84 37.89 -0.39
N LEU A 180 4.07 37.87 0.93
CA LEU A 180 3.22 38.37 2.03
C LEU A 180 1.90 37.58 2.25
N TYR A 181 1.92 36.82 3.37
CA TYR A 181 0.89 36.47 4.36
C TYR A 181 -0.44 35.74 4.03
N ASP A 182 -0.68 34.76 4.91
CA ASP A 182 -1.90 34.41 5.65
C ASP A 182 -3.00 33.46 5.10
N VAL A 183 -3.00 32.28 5.74
CA VAL A 183 -4.07 31.68 6.59
C VAL A 183 -5.47 31.43 6.02
N ARG A 184 -5.91 30.17 6.27
CA ARG A 184 -7.28 29.59 6.37
C ARG A 184 -7.96 29.16 5.07
N ALA A 185 -8.16 27.84 4.90
CA ALA A 185 -9.37 27.13 5.38
C ALA A 185 -9.56 25.74 4.71
N GLY A 186 -9.83 24.71 5.53
CA GLY A 186 -10.48 23.42 5.15
C GLY A 186 -9.59 22.41 4.40
N ARG A 187 -9.73 21.10 4.49
CA ARG A 187 -10.74 20.21 5.10
C ARG A 187 -10.19 18.75 4.97
N ILE A 188 -10.09 18.01 6.09
CA ILE A 188 -10.45 16.58 6.37
C ILE A 188 -9.98 15.49 5.34
N ASP A 189 -9.29 14.40 5.70
CA ASP A 189 -9.75 13.12 6.30
C ASP A 189 -8.51 12.18 6.41
N GLY A 190 -8.37 11.19 7.30
CA GLY A 190 -9.28 10.60 8.27
C GLY A 190 -8.52 9.61 9.18
N LYS A 191 -8.88 9.61 10.47
CA LYS A 191 -8.49 8.61 11.47
C LYS A 191 -9.78 8.09 12.08
N PRO A 192 -10.06 6.76 12.05
CA PRO A 192 -11.28 6.25 12.67
C PRO A 192 -11.18 6.30 14.21
N PRO A 193 -12.26 6.67 14.92
CA PRO A 193 -12.27 6.75 16.37
C PRO A 193 -12.47 5.36 17.02
N VAL A 194 -11.66 5.09 18.04
CA VAL A 194 -11.82 3.99 18.99
C VAL A 194 -13.08 4.28 19.83
N ARG A 195 -14.12 3.47 19.71
CA ARG A 195 -15.25 3.48 20.67
C ARG A 195 -14.94 2.52 21.80
N LEU A 196 -14.63 3.12 22.96
CA LEU A 196 -14.74 2.49 24.27
C LEU A 196 -16.24 2.35 24.60
N HIS A 197 -16.71 1.13 24.82
CA HIS A 197 -17.95 0.90 25.54
C HIS A 197 -17.60 0.48 26.96
N ALA A 198 -17.86 1.39 27.90
CA ALA A 198 -18.00 1.07 29.30
C ALA A 198 -19.33 0.31 29.50
N CYS A 199 -19.24 -0.89 30.05
CA CYS A 199 -20.38 -1.57 30.67
C CYS A 199 -20.40 -1.14 32.14
N THR A 200 -21.40 -0.34 32.51
CA THR A 200 -21.83 -0.18 33.89
C THR A 200 -22.66 -1.40 34.29
N SER A 201 -22.29 -1.99 35.43
CA SER A 201 -23.11 -2.89 36.26
C SER A 201 -24.04 -2.09 37.15
#